data_AF-A0A7D5W6S4-F1
#
_entry.id   AF-A0A7D5W6S4-F1
#
_cell.length_a   1.000
_cell.length_b   1.000
_cell.length_c   1.000
_cell.angle_alpha   90.00
_cell.angle_beta   90.00
_cell.angle_gamma   90.00
#
_symmetry.space_group_name_H-M   'P 1'
#
loop_
_entity.id
_entity.type
_entity.pdbx_description
1 polymer ?
#
loop_
_entity_poly.entity_id
_entity_poly.type
_entity_poly.pdbx_seq_one_letter_code
_entity_poly.pdbx_strand_id
1 'polypeptide(L)'
;MNKSALFTSAHKIAKETVSIVGDYRIAFMLALRGLYSTVESTESKLIKLGCAVWENYGKRRVYINNEQLESVFGLRVNAYNTGNISNAFMNGEKISNSRAYKLLSVKPYFDCVTNSWVHHKDLSPIV
;
A
#
# COMPACT_ATOMS: atom_id res chain seq x y z
N MET A 1 5.88 6.26 9.55
CA MET A 1 6.46 5.32 10.54
C MET A 1 6.20 3.89 10.08
N ASN A 2 7.19 2.99 10.15
CA ASN A 2 6.99 1.57 9.82
C ASN A 2 6.43 0.79 11.03
N LYS A 3 5.93 -0.43 10.83
CA LYS A 3 5.30 -1.23 11.90
C LYS A 3 6.27 -1.52 13.06
N SER A 4 7.52 -1.87 12.76
CA SER A 4 8.51 -2.16 13.80
C SER A 4 8.76 -0.96 14.71
N ALA A 5 8.99 0.22 14.13
CA ALA A 5 9.17 1.47 14.86
C ALA A 5 7.93 1.86 15.68
N LEU A 6 6.72 1.64 15.15
CA LEU A 6 5.47 1.82 15.90
C LEU A 6 5.48 1.00 17.19
N PHE A 7 5.78 -0.30 17.10
CA PHE A 7 5.81 -1.19 18.25
C PHE A 7 6.95 -0.84 19.22
N THR A 8 8.13 -0.49 18.72
CA THR A 8 9.24 -0.03 19.57
C THR A 8 8.88 1.23 20.35
N SER A 9 8.26 2.22 19.70
CA SER A 9 7.79 3.44 20.37
C SER A 9 6.68 3.15 21.37
N ALA A 10 5.72 2.28 21.02
CA ALA A 10 4.66 1.87 21.96
C ALA A 10 5.23 1.16 23.19
N HIS A 11 6.23 0.30 23.02
CA HIS A 11 6.93 -0.35 24.12
C HIS A 11 7.63 0.64 25.04
N LYS A 12 8.27 1.66 24.47
CA LYS A 12 8.92 2.72 25.25
C LYS A 12 7.91 3.47 26.11
N ILE A 13 6.82 3.96 25.51
CA ILE A 13 5.76 4.70 26.21
C ILE A 13 5.11 3.82 27.29
N ALA A 14 4.87 2.54 26.99
CA ALA A 14 4.27 1.62 27.96
C ALA A 14 5.17 1.44 29.20
N LYS A 15 6.49 1.29 29.02
CA LYS A 15 7.44 1.17 30.15
C LYS A 15 7.52 2.44 31.00
N GLU A 16 7.37 3.60 30.39
CA GLU A 16 7.37 4.90 31.09
C GLU A 16 6.07 5.13 31.88
N THR A 17 4.94 4.61 31.40
CA THR A 17 3.61 4.87 31.97
C THR A 17 3.05 3.73 32.83
N VAL A 18 3.67 2.53 32.80
CA VAL A 18 3.17 1.35 33.53
C VAL A 18 3.08 1.57 35.04
N SER A 19 3.97 2.36 35.63
CA SER A 19 3.93 2.67 37.07
C SER A 19 2.67 3.44 37.47
N ILE A 20 2.10 4.22 36.54
CA ILE A 20 0.87 5.00 36.74
C ILE A 20 -0.35 4.15 36.42
N VAL A 21 -0.31 3.39 35.32
CA VAL A 21 -1.44 2.60 34.82
C VAL A 21 -1.63 1.30 35.61
N GLY A 22 -0.58 0.78 36.24
CA GLY A 22 -0.59 -0.44 37.04
C GLY A 22 -0.49 -1.74 36.22
N ASP A 23 -0.92 -1.73 34.96
CA ASP A 23 -0.83 -2.90 34.05
C ASP A 23 -0.17 -2.54 32.71
N TYR A 24 0.86 -3.30 32.36
CA TYR A 24 1.64 -3.10 31.13
C TYR A 24 0.84 -3.31 29.85
N ARG A 25 -0.06 -4.30 29.81
CA ARG A 25 -0.88 -4.61 28.63
C ARG A 25 -1.83 -3.45 28.33
N ILE A 26 -2.40 -2.86 29.38
CA ILE A 26 -3.27 -1.69 29.26
C ILE A 26 -2.46 -0.48 28.79
N ALA A 27 -1.31 -0.20 29.43
CA ALA A 27 -0.42 0.89 29.03
C ALA A 27 0.03 0.77 27.56
N PHE A 28 0.38 -0.45 27.13
CA PHE A 28 0.78 -0.72 25.76
C PHE A 28 -0.37 -0.60 24.75
N MET A 29 -1.57 -1.07 25.10
CA MET A 29 -2.75 -0.90 24.24
C MET A 29 -3.10 0.57 24.04
N LEU A 30 -3.05 1.37 25.11
CA LEU A 30 -3.29 2.81 25.04
C LEU A 30 -2.23 3.52 24.19
N ALA A 31 -0.95 3.20 24.42
CA ALA A 31 0.16 3.75 23.63
C ALA A 31 0.03 3.39 22.14
N LEU A 32 -0.31 2.15 21.81
CA LEU A 32 -0.56 1.73 20.43
C LEU A 32 -1.70 2.53 19.81
N ARG A 33 -2.86 2.63 20.47
CA ARG A 33 -4.02 3.38 19.93
C ARG A 33 -3.66 4.84 19.64
N GLY A 34 -2.92 5.48 20.56
CA GLY A 34 -2.43 6.85 20.35
C GLY A 34 -1.51 6.95 19.14
N LEU A 35 -0.53 6.06 19.02
CA LEU A 35 0.43 6.09 17.92
C LEU A 35 -0.16 5.66 16.56
N TYR A 36 -1.18 4.82 16.52
CA TYR A 36 -1.84 4.41 15.26
C TYR A 36 -2.40 5.60 14.48
N SER A 37 -2.81 6.68 15.16
CA SER A 37 -3.25 7.92 14.52
C SER A 37 -2.14 8.61 13.68
N THR A 38 -0.87 8.35 14.02
CA THR A 38 0.30 8.90 13.31
C THR A 38 0.77 8.00 12.16
N VAL A 39 0.22 6.80 12.04
CA VAL A 39 0.54 5.87 10.97
C VAL A 39 -0.20 6.32 9.71
N GLU A 40 0.58 6.54 8.66
CA GLU A 40 0.02 6.95 7.39
C GLU A 40 -0.84 5.84 6.76
N SER A 41 -2.04 6.21 6.33
CA SER A 41 -2.97 5.31 5.66
C SER A 41 -2.45 4.85 4.29
N THR A 42 -2.90 3.69 3.82
CA THR A 42 -2.55 3.19 2.47
C THR A 42 -2.96 4.19 1.40
N GLU A 43 -4.14 4.79 1.53
CA GLU A 43 -4.59 5.86 0.62
C GLU A 43 -3.61 7.03 0.58
N SER A 44 -3.22 7.55 1.75
CA SER A 44 -2.31 8.70 1.84
C SER A 44 -0.96 8.39 1.18
N LYS A 45 -0.43 7.17 1.37
CA LYS A 45 0.79 6.72 0.68
C LYS A 45 0.62 6.71 -0.83
N LEU A 46 -0.49 6.18 -1.35
CA LEU A 46 -0.74 6.10 -2.78
C LEU A 46 -0.92 7.49 -3.42
N ILE A 47 -1.59 8.41 -2.70
CA ILE A 47 -1.72 9.80 -3.14
C ILE A 47 -0.35 10.47 -3.19
N LYS A 48 0.52 10.25 -2.19
CA LYS A 48 1.91 10.76 -2.22
C LYS A 48 2.75 10.18 -3.36
N LEU A 49 2.47 8.95 -3.78
CA LEU A 49 3.09 8.33 -4.97
C LEU A 49 2.53 8.88 -6.30
N GLY A 50 1.55 9.80 -6.25
CA GLY A 50 0.95 10.40 -7.45
C GLY A 50 -0.15 9.56 -8.08
N CYS A 51 -0.72 8.57 -7.37
CA CYS A 51 -1.81 7.77 -7.90
C CYS A 51 -3.10 8.61 -8.05
N ALA A 52 -3.89 8.28 -9.07
CA ALA A 52 -5.11 9.03 -9.37
C ALA A 52 -6.27 8.63 -8.44
N VAL A 53 -6.85 9.61 -7.76
CA VAL A 53 -8.05 9.42 -6.93
C VAL A 53 -9.29 9.62 -7.79
N TRP A 54 -10.22 8.69 -7.68
CA TRP A 54 -11.56 8.79 -8.25
C TRP A 54 -12.58 8.72 -7.13
N GLU A 55 -13.47 9.70 -7.08
CA GLU A 55 -14.54 9.77 -6.09
C GLU A 55 -15.86 10.12 -6.77
N ASN A 56 -16.86 9.26 -6.61
CA ASN A 56 -18.22 9.52 -7.07
C ASN A 56 -19.22 8.54 -6.42
N TYR A 57 -20.49 8.95 -6.29
CA TYR A 57 -21.60 8.09 -5.81
C TYR A 57 -21.28 7.30 -4.52
N GLY A 58 -20.63 7.94 -3.54
CA GLY A 58 -20.26 7.30 -2.27
C GLY A 58 -19.14 6.27 -2.38
N LYS A 59 -18.41 6.23 -3.50
CA LYS A 59 -17.23 5.40 -3.72
C LYS A 59 -16.01 6.27 -3.83
N ARG A 60 -14.89 5.79 -3.28
CA ARG A 60 -13.59 6.45 -3.37
C ARG A 60 -12.52 5.40 -3.64
N ARG A 61 -11.79 5.57 -4.75
CA ARG A 61 -10.82 4.60 -5.26
C ARG A 61 -9.54 5.29 -5.67
N VAL A 62 -8.42 4.63 -5.43
CA VAL A 62 -7.10 5.08 -5.89
C VAL A 62 -6.62 4.12 -6.97
N TYR A 63 -6.62 4.58 -8.22
CA TYR A 63 -6.18 3.78 -9.36
C TYR A 63 -4.66 3.80 -9.49
N ILE A 64 -4.08 2.64 -9.78
CA ILE A 64 -2.64 2.51 -10.01
C ILE A 64 -2.43 2.50 -11.53
N ASN A 65 -1.89 3.60 -12.05
CA ASN A 65 -1.57 3.72 -13.47
C ASN A 65 -0.19 3.13 -13.77
N ASN A 66 0.15 3.01 -15.05
CA ASN A 66 1.39 2.36 -15.50
C ASN A 66 2.65 2.97 -14.89
N GLU A 67 2.66 4.29 -14.67
CA GLU A 67 3.78 5.02 -14.05
C GLU A 67 4.02 4.60 -12.59
N GLN A 68 2.96 4.25 -11.86
CA GLN A 68 3.04 3.88 -10.44
C GLN A 68 3.06 2.36 -10.23
N LEU A 69 2.87 1.54 -11.27
CA LEU A 69 2.87 0.08 -11.17
C LEU A 69 4.19 -0.46 -10.58
N GLU A 70 5.33 0.14 -10.95
CA GLU A 70 6.62 -0.32 -10.44
C GLU A 70 6.76 0.01 -8.95
N SER A 71 6.37 1.21 -8.52
CA SER A 71 6.43 1.59 -7.10
C SER A 71 5.43 0.85 -6.23
N VAL A 72 4.27 0.46 -6.77
CA VAL A 72 3.18 -0.15 -6.00
C VAL A 72 3.20 -1.67 -6.02
N PHE A 73 3.62 -2.27 -7.14
CA PHE A 73 3.59 -3.72 -7.36
C PHE A 73 4.93 -4.32 -7.81
N GLY A 74 5.95 -3.49 -8.03
CA GLY A 74 7.22 -3.94 -8.62
C GLY A 74 7.12 -4.27 -10.10
N LEU A 75 5.99 -3.96 -10.75
CA LEU A 75 5.75 -4.27 -12.16
C LEU A 75 6.10 -3.06 -13.04
N ARG A 76 7.15 -3.18 -13.84
CA ARG A 76 7.47 -2.19 -14.88
C ARG A 76 7.04 -2.72 -16.23
N VAL A 77 6.21 -1.95 -16.94
CA VAL A 77 5.76 -2.29 -18.29
C VAL A 77 6.04 -1.13 -19.22
N ASN A 78 6.82 -1.38 -20.26
CA ASN A 78 7.01 -0.44 -21.34
C ASN A 78 6.17 -0.89 -22.53
N ALA A 79 5.49 0.06 -23.16
CA ALA A 79 4.68 -0.17 -24.35
C ALA A 79 5.19 0.69 -25.51
N TYR A 80 4.97 0.21 -26.72
CA TYR A 80 5.08 1.03 -27.93
C TYR A 80 3.96 2.07 -27.96
N ASN A 81 4.07 3.08 -28.84
CA ASN A 81 3.01 4.07 -29.06
C ASN A 81 1.68 3.44 -29.53
N THR A 82 1.71 2.20 -30.01
CA THR A 82 0.53 1.40 -30.38
C THR A 82 -0.16 0.74 -29.18
N GLY A 83 0.38 0.87 -27.97
CA GLY A 83 -0.13 0.24 -26.75
C GLY A 83 0.35 -1.21 -26.53
N ASN A 84 1.03 -1.81 -27.52
CA ASN A 84 1.61 -3.14 -27.37
C ASN A 84 2.79 -3.13 -26.40
N ILE A 85 2.85 -4.11 -25.49
CA ILE A 85 3.97 -4.27 -24.54
C ILE A 85 5.25 -4.56 -25.32
N SER A 86 6.26 -3.72 -25.15
CA SER A 86 7.59 -3.90 -25.72
C SER A 86 8.47 -4.76 -24.81
N ASN A 87 8.44 -4.50 -23.50
CA ASN A 87 9.10 -5.30 -22.48
C ASN A 87 8.42 -5.13 -21.11
N ALA A 88 8.63 -6.09 -20.23
CA ALA A 88 8.09 -6.05 -18.88
C ALA A 88 9.07 -6.67 -17.86
N PHE A 89 9.05 -6.14 -16.65
CA PHE A 89 9.88 -6.57 -15.54
C PHE A 89 9.05 -6.67 -14.26
N MET A 90 9.32 -7.68 -13.45
CA MET A 90 8.74 -7.88 -12.12
C MET A 90 9.88 -7.86 -11.10
N ASN A 91 9.88 -6.90 -10.18
CA ASN A 91 10.94 -6.73 -9.18
C ASN A 91 12.35 -6.67 -9.79
N GLY A 92 12.48 -6.06 -10.98
CA GLY A 92 13.73 -5.97 -11.73
C GLY A 92 14.05 -7.17 -12.64
N GLU A 93 13.34 -8.29 -12.51
CA GLU A 93 13.54 -9.46 -13.37
C GLU A 93 12.67 -9.41 -14.61
N LYS A 94 13.24 -9.74 -15.77
CA LYS A 94 12.50 -9.74 -17.05
C LYS A 94 11.42 -10.83 -17.05
N ILE A 95 10.19 -10.44 -17.38
CA ILE A 95 9.07 -11.38 -17.59
C ILE A 95 8.63 -11.36 -19.06
N SER A 96 7.88 -12.38 -19.48
CA SER A 96 7.30 -12.39 -20.82
C SER A 96 6.19 -11.35 -20.96
N ASN A 97 6.06 -10.77 -22.16
CA ASN A 97 5.02 -9.79 -22.45
C ASN A 97 3.60 -10.38 -22.27
N SER A 98 3.42 -11.67 -22.59
CA SER A 98 2.16 -12.40 -22.37
C SER A 98 1.81 -12.54 -20.89
N ARG A 99 2.81 -12.72 -20.01
CA ARG A 99 2.59 -12.73 -18.56
C ARG A 99 2.20 -11.34 -18.06
N ALA A 100 2.89 -10.29 -18.52
CA ALA A 100 2.55 -8.91 -18.17
C ALA A 100 1.12 -8.55 -18.61
N TYR A 101 0.72 -8.96 -19.80
CA TYR A 101 -0.65 -8.76 -20.29
C TYR A 101 -1.70 -9.42 -19.38
N LYS A 102 -1.43 -10.64 -18.89
CA LYS A 102 -2.31 -11.32 -17.92
C LYS A 102 -2.39 -10.57 -16.59
N LEU A 103 -1.25 -10.08 -16.08
CA LEU A 103 -1.21 -9.31 -14.83
C LEU A 103 -2.01 -7.99 -14.93
N LEU A 104 -2.01 -7.36 -16.10
CA LEU A 104 -2.75 -6.12 -16.38
C LEU A 104 -4.19 -6.34 -16.85
N SER A 105 -4.67 -7.59 -16.91
CA SER A 105 -6.05 -7.91 -17.33
C SER A 105 -7.10 -7.27 -16.42
N VAL A 106 -6.76 -7.02 -15.15
CA VAL A 106 -7.58 -6.30 -14.19
C VAL A 106 -6.88 -4.98 -13.89
N LYS A 107 -7.58 -3.86 -14.10
CA LYS A 107 -7.05 -2.54 -13.77
C LYS A 107 -6.93 -2.42 -12.23
N PRO A 108 -5.72 -2.32 -11.67
CA PRO A 108 -5.54 -2.34 -10.22
C PRO A 108 -6.01 -1.04 -9.58
N TYR A 109 -6.70 -1.16 -8.43
CA TYR A 109 -7.06 -0.03 -7.59
C TYR A 109 -7.16 -0.43 -6.13
N PHE A 110 -7.04 0.57 -5.26
CA PHE A 110 -7.34 0.47 -3.84
C PHE A 110 -8.70 1.10 -3.56
N ASP A 111 -9.61 0.35 -2.93
CA ASP A 111 -10.91 0.87 -2.50
C ASP A 111 -10.77 1.46 -1.09
N CYS A 112 -10.93 2.78 -0.98
CA CYS A 112 -10.77 3.51 0.27
C CYS A 112 -11.93 3.27 1.25
N VAL A 113 -13.11 2.89 0.74
CA VAL A 113 -14.30 2.69 1.57
C VAL A 113 -14.24 1.32 2.24
N THR A 114 -13.90 0.28 1.47
CA THR A 114 -13.77 -1.09 2.01
C THR A 114 -12.36 -1.41 2.50
N ASN A 115 -11.40 -0.49 2.33
CA ASN A 115 -10.00 -0.64 2.71
C ASN A 115 -9.36 -1.92 2.13
N SER A 116 -9.66 -2.19 0.85
CA SER A 116 -9.29 -3.45 0.19
C SER A 116 -8.67 -3.22 -1.19
N TRP A 117 -7.75 -4.11 -1.56
CA TRP A 117 -7.12 -4.11 -2.87
C TRP A 117 -7.93 -4.88 -3.91
N VAL A 118 -7.98 -4.35 -5.13
CA VAL A 118 -8.51 -5.02 -6.31
C VAL A 118 -7.43 -5.07 -7.38
N HIS A 119 -6.91 -6.26 -7.65
CA HIS A 119 -5.85 -6.52 -8.62
C HIS A 119 -5.88 -7.99 -9.09
N HIS A 120 -5.04 -8.33 -10.07
CA HIS A 120 -4.83 -9.72 -10.45
C HIS A 120 -4.19 -10.52 -9.29
N LYS A 121 -4.57 -11.79 -9.11
CA LYS A 121 -4.13 -12.64 -7.99
C LYS A 121 -2.61 -12.77 -7.83
N ASP A 122 -1.87 -12.71 -8.94
CA ASP A 122 -0.41 -12.87 -8.99
C ASP A 122 0.34 -11.52 -8.85
N LEU A 123 -0.39 -10.43 -8.52
CA LEU A 123 0.15 -9.09 -8.37
C LEU A 123 -0.04 -8.64 -6.92
N SER A 124 1.01 -8.67 -6.09
CA SER A 124 0.90 -8.29 -4.68
C SER A 124 1.44 -6.87 -4.45
N PRO A 125 0.70 -5.98 -3.77
CA PRO A 125 1.20 -4.65 -3.44
C PRO A 125 2.42 -4.73 -2.51
N ILE A 126 3.39 -3.83 -2.70
CA ILE A 126 4.61 -3.71 -1.90
C ILE A 126 4.63 -2.47 -0.98
N VAL A 127 3.52 -1.71 -0.93
CA VAL A 127 3.36 -0.42 -0.22
C VAL A 127 2.77 -0.51 1.19
#